data_AF-K8F341-F1
#
_entry.id   AF-K8F341-F1
#
_cell.length_a   1.000
_cell.length_b   1.000
_cell.length_c   1.000
_cell.angle_alpha   90.00
_cell.angle_beta   90.00
_cell.angle_gamma   90.00
#
_symmetry.space_group_name_H-M   'P 1'
#
loop_
_entity.id
_entity.type
_entity.pdbx_description
1 polymer ?
#
loop_
_entity_poly.entity_id
_entity_poly.type
_entity_poly.pdbx_seq_one_letter_code
_entity_poly.pdbx_strand_id
1 'polypeptide(L)'
;MKKKRLKKKHSPQNEPNTNHSKTTQNSAVVVFLFRWMLRGSSSRCLRSLLASSFISSSLSSPSKTARAAFASFCARGGLLRTEGTRFIPSRRRRHRHPSLNDNRFSPSLSLSSLSPHRRTRRPTPARGTEGLFFASLPPVGPQLASFSEAASSSLSVFSSTTTNMVSVAWIIGAASIVDFGIQLVGWAISSAMKTEKYYDLCGSGAFAAVAVSTFACTNGEPRAALATTALLAWAMRLGAFLVTRVHKDGGDKRFDGIKEDPATFGIYWFIQGIWVLVTAMPVILINANAVTQGPLRALDWIGFAIFAVGLTMETVADQQKRAFKADERNKGRYIDSGLWSVSRHPNYFGEITLWTGLSMVGLSGVAKYGAGEIIGCVLSPLLVTFLITQLSGIPLLEKSADERWGNEEAYQKYKRETPTLVPYIGGK
;
A
#
# COMPACT_ATOMS: atom_id res chain seq x y z
N MET A 1 75.27 11.23 9.25
CA MET A 1 74.23 12.17 9.74
C MET A 1 73.09 12.28 8.72
N LYS A 2 71.89 11.80 9.07
CA LYS A 2 70.66 11.82 8.24
C LYS A 2 69.97 13.19 8.34
N LYS A 3 69.71 13.89 7.23
CA LYS A 3 68.77 15.03 7.19
C LYS A 3 67.42 14.57 6.63
N LYS A 4 66.42 14.47 7.51
CA LYS A 4 65.01 14.23 7.19
C LYS A 4 64.37 15.52 6.65
N ARG A 5 63.79 15.49 5.44
CA ARG A 5 62.86 16.52 4.95
C ARG A 5 61.45 16.21 5.48
N LEU A 6 60.86 17.17 6.17
CA LEU A 6 59.50 17.15 6.71
C LEU A 6 58.45 17.13 5.58
N LYS A 7 57.63 16.07 5.53
CA LYS A 7 56.36 16.06 4.78
C LYS A 7 55.31 16.81 5.60
N LYS A 8 54.81 17.92 5.04
CA LYS A 8 53.69 18.71 5.56
C LYS A 8 52.40 17.89 5.39
N LYS A 9 51.76 17.52 6.50
CA LYS A 9 50.50 16.77 6.57
C LYS A 9 49.37 17.72 6.15
N HIS A 10 48.73 17.49 4.99
CA HIS A 10 47.46 18.14 4.66
C HIS A 10 46.34 17.38 5.35
N SER A 11 45.57 18.09 6.17
CA SER A 11 44.34 17.60 6.79
C SER A 11 43.25 17.42 5.73
N PRO A 12 42.47 16.33 5.73
CA PRO A 12 41.29 16.24 4.89
C PRO A 12 40.22 17.20 5.42
N GLN A 13 39.79 18.15 4.58
CA GLN A 13 38.57 18.92 4.83
C GLN A 13 37.37 17.96 4.78
N ASN A 14 36.51 18.06 5.79
CA ASN A 14 35.26 17.33 5.91
C ASN A 14 34.35 17.63 4.70
N GLU A 15 34.19 16.68 3.80
CA GLU A 15 33.06 16.66 2.87
C GLU A 15 31.76 16.33 3.65
N PRO A 16 30.65 17.06 3.42
CA PRO A 16 29.38 16.72 4.03
C PRO A 16 28.88 15.37 3.49
N ASN A 17 28.53 14.50 4.42
CA ASN A 17 28.13 13.11 4.22
C ASN A 17 26.88 12.97 3.30
N THR A 18 27.12 12.88 1.99
CA THR A 18 26.12 12.74 0.90
C THR A 18 25.22 11.51 1.01
N ASN A 19 25.53 10.56 1.89
CA ASN A 19 24.69 9.38 2.13
C ASN A 19 23.41 9.71 2.90
N HIS A 20 23.37 10.80 3.70
CA HIS A 20 22.17 11.14 4.46
C HIS A 20 21.08 11.84 3.60
N SER A 21 21.45 12.57 2.55
CA SER A 21 20.47 13.21 1.65
C SER A 21 19.80 12.21 0.71
N LYS A 22 20.54 11.21 0.22
CA LYS A 22 20.05 10.16 -0.70
C LYS A 22 18.96 9.28 -0.08
N THR A 23 19.12 8.86 1.18
CA THR A 23 18.11 8.04 1.90
C THR A 23 16.84 8.83 2.21
N THR A 24 16.96 10.14 2.44
CA THR A 24 15.84 11.01 2.82
C THR A 24 14.89 11.28 1.64
N GLN A 25 15.44 11.38 0.41
CA GLN A 25 14.65 11.65 -0.79
C GLN A 25 13.84 10.43 -1.27
N ASN A 26 14.42 9.23 -1.26
CA ASN A 26 13.71 8.00 -1.64
C ASN A 26 12.62 7.64 -0.62
N SER A 27 12.86 7.94 0.66
CA SER A 27 11.86 7.78 1.72
C SER A 27 10.70 8.78 1.56
N ALA A 28 10.97 9.99 1.08
CA ALA A 28 9.93 11.01 0.88
C ALA A 28 8.94 10.66 -0.23
N VAL A 29 9.37 9.99 -1.31
CA VAL A 29 8.47 9.54 -2.38
C VAL A 29 7.55 8.42 -1.90
N VAL A 30 8.09 7.42 -1.19
CA VAL A 30 7.29 6.34 -0.60
C VAL A 30 6.29 6.91 0.40
N VAL A 31 6.72 7.82 1.28
CA VAL A 31 5.85 8.47 2.26
C VAL A 31 4.82 9.39 1.61
N PHE A 32 5.17 10.09 0.53
CA PHE A 32 4.26 10.96 -0.24
C PHE A 32 3.20 10.12 -0.95
N LEU A 33 3.59 9.07 -1.68
CA LEU A 33 2.66 8.16 -2.35
C LEU A 33 1.75 7.47 -1.34
N PHE A 34 2.30 7.01 -0.21
CA PHE A 34 1.52 6.44 0.88
C PHE A 34 0.53 7.46 1.49
N ARG A 35 0.99 8.68 1.82
CA ARG A 35 0.12 9.74 2.36
C ARG A 35 -0.94 10.20 1.35
N TRP A 36 -0.62 10.20 0.07
CA TRP A 36 -1.54 10.57 -1.00
C TRP A 36 -2.61 9.48 -1.22
N MET A 37 -2.21 8.21 -1.31
CA MET A 37 -3.14 7.07 -1.36
C MET A 37 -4.06 7.02 -0.14
N LEU A 38 -3.55 7.32 1.06
CA LEU A 38 -4.36 7.38 2.28
C LEU A 38 -5.30 8.60 2.36
N ARG A 39 -5.01 9.68 1.62
CA ARG A 39 -5.91 10.85 1.52
C ARG A 39 -7.10 10.60 0.60
N GLY A 40 -6.97 9.73 -0.39
CA GLY A 40 -8.05 9.35 -1.32
C GLY A 40 -9.10 8.41 -0.72
N SER A 41 -8.82 7.79 0.43
CA SER A 41 -9.79 6.91 1.11
C SER A 41 -10.56 7.64 2.20
N SER A 42 -11.88 7.78 2.00
CA SER A 42 -12.78 8.55 2.87
C SER A 42 -13.01 7.95 4.27
N SER A 43 -12.46 6.77 4.57
CA SER A 43 -12.75 6.07 5.83
C SER A 43 -11.75 6.43 6.95
N ARG A 44 -12.25 7.03 8.05
CA ARG A 44 -11.46 7.28 9.27
C ARG A 44 -10.96 5.97 9.92
N CYS A 45 -11.71 4.88 9.72
CA CYS A 45 -11.37 3.54 10.19
C CYS A 45 -10.08 3.01 9.54
N LEU A 46 -9.88 3.25 8.24
CA LEU A 46 -8.69 2.80 7.50
C LEU A 46 -7.39 3.48 7.98
N ARG A 47 -7.46 4.76 8.34
CA ARG A 47 -6.31 5.49 8.92
C ARG A 47 -5.89 4.92 10.27
N SER A 48 -6.86 4.46 11.07
CA SER A 48 -6.59 3.88 12.38
C SER A 48 -6.12 2.41 12.29
N LEU A 49 -6.70 1.61 11.38
CA LEU A 49 -6.35 0.21 11.16
C LEU A 49 -4.98 0.05 10.51
N LEU A 50 -4.63 0.87 9.52
CA LEU A 50 -3.30 0.80 8.91
C LEU A 50 -2.22 1.27 9.88
N ALA A 51 -2.50 2.24 10.75
CA ALA A 51 -1.56 2.63 11.81
C ALA A 51 -1.39 1.52 12.86
N SER A 52 -2.47 0.86 13.27
CA SER A 52 -2.42 -0.18 14.32
C SER A 52 -1.86 -1.52 13.81
N SER A 53 -2.22 -1.96 12.60
CA SER A 53 -1.67 -3.18 11.98
C SER A 53 -0.18 -3.05 11.66
N PHE A 54 0.30 -1.89 11.18
CA PHE A 54 1.73 -1.66 10.95
C PHE A 54 2.54 -1.67 12.26
N ILE A 55 2.00 -1.10 13.34
CA ILE A 55 2.64 -1.09 14.66
C ILE A 55 2.69 -2.51 15.24
N SER A 56 1.60 -3.28 15.09
CA SER A 56 1.49 -4.65 15.61
C SER A 56 2.45 -5.61 14.91
N SER A 57 2.57 -5.57 13.57
CA SER A 57 3.51 -6.40 12.80
C SER A 57 4.99 -6.05 13.01
N SER A 58 5.28 -4.83 13.44
CA SER A 58 6.65 -4.34 13.70
C SER A 58 7.14 -4.69 15.11
N LEU A 59 6.22 -4.85 16.07
CA LEU A 59 6.52 -5.29 17.45
C LEU A 59 6.82 -6.79 17.54
N SER A 60 6.40 -7.59 16.56
CA SER A 60 6.69 -9.02 16.45
C SER A 60 8.04 -9.36 15.79
N SER A 61 8.85 -8.38 15.39
CA SER A 61 10.17 -8.63 14.78
C SER A 61 11.22 -9.05 15.82
N PRO A 62 11.89 -10.20 15.66
CA PRO A 62 12.83 -10.72 16.66
C PRO A 62 14.13 -9.91 16.79
N SER A 63 14.55 -9.16 15.76
CA SER A 63 15.82 -8.43 15.79
C SER A 63 15.71 -7.07 16.50
N LYS A 64 16.62 -6.81 17.45
CA LYS A 64 16.70 -5.52 18.17
C LYS A 64 17.12 -4.37 17.24
N THR A 65 17.87 -4.67 16.19
CA THR A 65 18.34 -3.73 15.15
C THR A 65 17.21 -3.22 14.26
N ALA A 66 16.26 -4.09 13.85
CA ALA A 66 15.10 -3.65 13.07
C ALA A 66 14.19 -2.72 13.88
N ARG A 67 13.99 -3.02 15.18
CA ARG A 67 13.23 -2.16 16.10
C ARG A 67 13.88 -0.79 16.29
N ALA A 68 15.21 -0.72 16.40
CA ALA A 68 15.94 0.54 16.58
C ALA A 68 15.94 1.41 15.30
N ALA A 69 16.13 0.80 14.13
CA ALA A 69 16.04 1.51 12.85
C ALA A 69 14.63 2.09 12.61
N PHE A 70 13.59 1.34 13.02
CA PHE A 70 12.20 1.76 12.93
C PHE A 70 11.82 2.86 13.94
N ALA A 71 12.31 2.78 15.18
CA ALA A 71 12.09 3.86 16.16
C ALA A 71 12.71 5.19 15.70
N SER A 72 13.87 5.14 15.04
CA SER A 72 14.49 6.31 14.41
C SER A 72 13.67 6.87 13.24
N PHE A 73 13.02 5.99 12.46
CA PHE A 73 12.10 6.34 11.37
C PHE A 73 10.83 7.06 11.90
N CYS A 74 10.20 6.55 12.97
CA CYS A 74 9.03 7.18 13.59
C CYS A 74 9.35 8.54 14.25
N ALA A 75 10.51 8.67 14.88
CA ALA A 75 10.96 9.92 15.50
C ALA A 75 11.24 11.02 14.46
N ARG A 76 11.79 10.66 13.28
CA ARG A 76 12.03 11.62 12.18
C ARG A 76 10.78 11.96 11.36
N GLY A 77 9.73 11.12 11.43
CA GLY A 77 8.45 11.31 10.72
C GLY A 77 7.39 12.12 11.46
N GLY A 78 7.66 12.58 12.69
CA GLY A 78 6.71 13.38 13.49
C GLY A 78 5.49 12.61 14.02
N LEU A 79 5.58 11.27 14.14
CA LEU A 79 4.48 10.40 14.58
C LEU A 79 4.44 10.15 16.09
N LEU A 80 5.43 10.62 16.84
CA LEU A 80 5.47 10.54 18.30
C LEU A 80 5.53 11.94 18.89
N ARG A 81 4.35 12.58 19.04
CA ARG A 81 4.20 13.67 20.01
C ARG A 81 3.87 12.99 21.34
N THR A 82 4.86 12.83 22.19
CA THR A 82 4.65 12.38 23.56
C THR A 82 3.94 13.51 24.32
N GLU A 83 2.62 13.40 24.50
CA GLU A 83 1.95 14.17 25.54
C GLU A 83 2.43 13.64 26.89
N GLY A 84 3.30 14.42 27.54
CA GLY A 84 3.74 14.17 28.89
C GLY A 84 2.60 14.38 29.87
N THR A 85 1.92 13.31 30.26
CA THR A 85 1.08 13.29 31.47
C THR A 85 1.96 13.52 32.69
N ARG A 86 2.04 14.79 33.13
CA ARG A 86 2.70 15.18 34.37
C ARG A 86 1.69 14.99 35.52
N PHE A 87 1.85 13.88 36.24
CA PHE A 87 1.17 13.61 37.51
C PHE A 87 1.57 14.69 38.53
N ILE A 88 0.62 15.49 38.99
CA ILE A 88 0.79 16.43 40.12
C ILE A 88 0.02 15.85 41.31
N PRO A 89 0.66 15.54 42.46
CA PRO A 89 -0.03 15.03 43.62
C PRO A 89 -0.76 16.18 44.34
N SER A 90 -2.06 16.04 44.52
CA SER A 90 -2.89 16.98 45.28
C SER A 90 -2.57 16.91 46.79
N ARG A 91 -1.92 17.95 47.30
CA ARG A 91 -1.78 18.21 48.75
C ARG A 91 -3.13 18.58 49.37
N ARG A 92 -3.52 17.85 50.42
CA ARG A 92 -4.53 18.28 51.41
C ARG A 92 -4.14 19.61 52.04
N ARG A 93 -5.07 20.56 52.16
CA ARG A 93 -5.11 21.55 53.25
C ARG A 93 -6.54 22.00 53.56
N ARG A 94 -6.80 22.15 54.86
CA ARG A 94 -8.06 22.40 55.56
C ARG A 94 -8.48 23.89 55.56
N HIS A 95 -9.80 24.08 55.71
CA HIS A 95 -10.57 25.16 56.38
C HIS A 95 -10.14 26.64 56.25
N ARG A 96 -11.10 27.50 55.83
CA ARG A 96 -11.77 28.52 56.69
C ARG A 96 -12.83 29.32 55.92
N HIS A 97 -13.93 29.65 56.62
CA HIS A 97 -14.95 30.65 56.29
C HIS A 97 -14.38 32.08 56.30
N PRO A 98 -15.04 33.07 55.65
CA PRO A 98 -15.97 33.95 56.41
C PRO A 98 -17.27 34.36 55.68
N SER A 99 -18.21 34.81 56.53
CA SER A 99 -19.44 35.61 56.36
C SER A 99 -19.23 36.96 55.62
N LEU A 100 -20.18 37.84 55.23
CA LEU A 100 -21.63 38.09 55.44
C LEU A 100 -22.05 39.23 54.46
N ASN A 101 -23.35 39.57 54.46
CA ASN A 101 -24.09 40.73 53.90
C ASN A 101 -24.60 40.67 52.47
N ASP A 102 -25.81 41.13 52.13
CA ASP A 102 -27.13 41.23 52.80
C ASP A 102 -28.11 41.84 51.77
N ASN A 103 -29.43 41.70 52.03
CA ASN A 103 -30.57 42.43 51.42
C ASN A 103 -31.09 41.96 50.04
N ARG A 104 -32.38 41.72 49.79
CA ARG A 104 -33.60 42.26 50.44
C ARG A 104 -34.90 41.51 49.97
N PHE A 105 -35.88 41.44 50.87
CA PHE A 105 -37.36 41.39 50.73
C PHE A 105 -38.11 40.19 50.06
N SER A 106 -38.84 39.45 50.91
CA SER A 106 -40.21 38.91 50.69
C SER A 106 -41.22 39.81 51.48
N PRO A 107 -42.54 39.56 51.63
CA PRO A 107 -43.46 38.55 51.04
C PRO A 107 -44.86 39.10 50.64
N SER A 108 -45.77 38.26 50.11
CA SER A 108 -47.18 38.23 50.58
C SER A 108 -47.99 37.06 50.00
N LEU A 109 -48.76 36.44 50.90
CA LEU A 109 -49.85 35.49 50.70
C LEU A 109 -51.17 36.23 50.52
N SER A 110 -52.14 35.67 49.78
CA SER A 110 -53.56 35.79 50.16
C SER A 110 -54.43 34.69 49.52
N LEU A 111 -55.17 33.99 50.38
CA LEU A 111 -56.35 33.15 50.08
C LEU A 111 -57.55 34.00 49.60
N SER A 112 -58.50 33.41 48.87
CA SER A 112 -59.85 33.00 49.38
C SER A 112 -61.00 32.94 48.35
N SER A 113 -61.85 31.90 48.50
CA SER A 113 -63.32 31.75 48.25
C SER A 113 -63.64 30.33 47.70
N LEU A 114 -64.18 29.34 48.45
CA LEU A 114 -65.53 29.11 49.03
C LEU A 114 -66.67 29.27 47.98
N SER A 115 -67.65 28.40 47.71
CA SER A 115 -68.15 27.04 48.11
C SER A 115 -69.42 26.79 47.21
N PRO A 116 -70.39 25.84 47.38
CA PRO A 116 -70.44 24.50 48.02
C PRO A 116 -71.27 23.41 47.22
N HIS A 117 -71.33 22.20 47.82
CA HIS A 117 -72.34 21.11 47.70
C HIS A 117 -72.30 20.17 46.48
N ARG A 118 -72.31 18.83 46.61
CA ARG A 118 -73.32 18.02 47.33
C ARG A 118 -72.79 16.62 47.69
N ARG A 119 -73.14 16.14 48.89
CA ARG A 119 -72.95 14.77 49.42
C ARG A 119 -73.86 13.76 48.72
N THR A 120 -73.38 12.55 48.46
CA THR A 120 -74.14 11.29 48.67
C THR A 120 -73.23 10.08 48.95
N ARG A 121 -73.36 9.58 50.18
CA ARG A 121 -73.30 8.20 50.71
C ARG A 121 -72.38 7.14 50.09
N ARG A 122 -71.47 6.63 50.93
CA ARG A 122 -70.90 5.26 50.89
C ARG A 122 -71.97 4.21 51.22
N PRO A 123 -71.80 2.97 50.74
CA PRO A 123 -72.05 1.78 51.55
C PRO A 123 -70.76 0.95 51.77
N THR A 124 -70.69 0.32 52.92
CA THR A 124 -69.68 -0.64 53.41
C THR A 124 -69.92 -2.06 52.84
N PRO A 125 -69.02 -3.04 53.06
CA PRO A 125 -68.56 -3.98 52.04
C PRO A 125 -69.35 -5.29 51.99
N ALA A 126 -69.36 -5.94 50.83
CA ALA A 126 -69.79 -7.33 50.68
C ALA A 126 -68.63 -8.18 50.13
N ARG A 127 -68.33 -9.27 50.85
CA ARG A 127 -67.47 -10.38 50.44
C ARG A 127 -67.90 -10.92 49.07
N GLY A 128 -66.93 -11.20 48.19
CA GLY A 128 -67.16 -11.93 46.96
C GLY A 128 -65.85 -12.34 46.28
N THR A 129 -65.50 -13.61 46.48
CA THR A 129 -64.83 -14.51 45.53
C THR A 129 -63.52 -14.08 44.85
N GLU A 130 -62.48 -14.87 45.12
CA GLU A 130 -61.26 -14.95 44.33
C GLU A 130 -61.58 -15.18 42.85
N GLY A 131 -61.15 -14.21 42.03
CA GLY A 131 -61.07 -14.34 40.58
C GLY A 131 -59.67 -13.91 40.16
N LEU A 132 -58.79 -14.90 39.98
CA LEU A 132 -57.48 -14.73 39.33
C LEU A 132 -57.67 -14.04 37.98
N PHE A 133 -57.26 -12.77 37.89
CA PHE A 133 -57.07 -12.09 36.62
C PHE A 133 -55.96 -12.81 35.85
N PHE A 134 -56.32 -13.61 34.85
CA PHE A 134 -55.39 -13.98 33.78
C PHE A 134 -55.06 -12.71 33.00
N ALA A 135 -53.92 -12.09 33.32
CA ALA A 135 -53.32 -11.11 32.43
C ALA A 135 -52.97 -11.82 31.13
N SER A 136 -53.68 -11.52 30.04
CA SER A 136 -53.32 -11.99 28.70
C SER A 136 -51.91 -11.47 28.39
N LEU A 137 -50.93 -12.38 28.40
CA LEU A 137 -49.58 -12.10 27.92
C LEU A 137 -49.70 -11.55 26.48
N PRO A 138 -48.96 -10.48 26.12
CA PRO A 138 -48.95 -10.01 24.74
C PRO A 138 -48.49 -11.15 23.83
N PRO A 139 -49.05 -11.29 22.61
CA PRO A 139 -48.67 -12.37 21.70
C PRO A 139 -47.17 -12.28 21.43
N VAL A 140 -46.42 -13.32 21.82
CA VAL A 140 -44.95 -13.40 21.68
C VAL A 140 -44.53 -13.64 20.21
N GLY A 141 -45.49 -13.95 19.33
CA GLY A 141 -45.28 -14.30 17.92
C GLY A 141 -44.56 -13.24 17.06
N PRO A 142 -44.96 -11.95 17.08
CA PRO A 142 -44.36 -10.92 16.23
C PRO A 142 -42.89 -10.64 16.59
N GLN A 143 -42.56 -10.67 17.89
CA GLN A 143 -41.18 -10.45 18.32
C GLN A 143 -40.30 -11.65 17.97
N LEU A 144 -40.76 -12.88 18.17
CA LEU A 144 -40.01 -14.08 17.77
C LEU A 144 -39.81 -14.16 16.25
N ALA A 145 -40.79 -13.73 15.45
CA ALA A 145 -40.65 -13.63 14.00
C ALA A 145 -39.55 -12.61 13.62
N SER A 146 -39.54 -11.43 14.24
CA SER A 146 -38.50 -10.42 14.00
C SER A 146 -37.08 -10.88 14.40
N PHE A 147 -36.95 -11.63 15.50
CA PHE A 147 -35.69 -12.25 15.90
C PHE A 147 -35.25 -13.35 14.92
N SER A 148 -36.19 -14.17 14.43
CA SER A 148 -35.91 -15.20 13.44
C SER A 148 -35.48 -14.59 12.10
N GLU A 149 -36.10 -13.50 11.64
CA GLU A 149 -35.69 -12.79 10.43
C GLU A 149 -34.32 -12.12 10.59
N ALA A 150 -34.05 -11.50 11.74
CA ALA A 150 -32.74 -10.93 12.08
C ALA A 150 -31.64 -12.01 12.16
N ALA A 151 -31.95 -13.18 12.71
CA ALA A 151 -31.04 -14.31 12.76
C ALA A 151 -30.78 -14.88 11.36
N SER A 152 -31.82 -15.09 10.55
CA SER A 152 -31.70 -15.60 9.17
C SER A 152 -30.95 -14.63 8.24
N SER A 153 -31.18 -13.32 8.38
CA SER A 153 -30.41 -12.31 7.64
C SER A 153 -28.94 -12.28 8.08
N SER A 154 -28.67 -12.39 9.39
CA SER A 154 -27.30 -12.49 9.89
C SER A 154 -26.59 -13.76 9.42
N LEU A 155 -27.27 -14.90 9.40
CA LEU A 155 -26.75 -16.19 8.93
C LEU A 155 -26.49 -16.19 7.43
N SER A 156 -27.37 -15.60 6.62
CA SER A 156 -27.16 -15.48 5.17
C SER A 156 -26.02 -14.52 4.82
N VAL A 157 -25.86 -13.41 5.56
CA VAL A 157 -24.71 -12.51 5.42
C VAL A 157 -23.42 -13.21 5.84
N PHE A 158 -23.44 -13.97 6.94
CA PHE A 158 -22.28 -14.74 7.39
C PHE A 158 -21.89 -15.80 6.35
N SER A 159 -22.86 -16.61 5.90
CA SER A 159 -22.64 -17.66 4.90
C SER A 159 -22.10 -17.10 3.58
N SER A 160 -22.72 -16.04 3.04
CA SER A 160 -22.25 -15.40 1.80
C SER A 160 -20.86 -14.78 1.94
N THR A 161 -20.53 -14.20 3.09
CA THR A 161 -19.19 -13.67 3.37
C THR A 161 -18.15 -14.80 3.41
N THR A 162 -18.44 -15.90 4.12
CA THR A 162 -17.54 -17.06 4.18
C THR A 162 -17.32 -17.69 2.81
N THR A 163 -18.37 -17.87 2.00
CA THR A 163 -18.25 -18.43 0.65
C THR A 163 -17.39 -17.54 -0.26
N ASN A 164 -17.57 -16.22 -0.20
CA ASN A 164 -16.74 -15.28 -0.96
C ASN A 164 -15.27 -15.35 -0.53
N MET A 165 -14.98 -15.33 0.77
CA MET A 165 -13.60 -15.44 1.26
C MET A 165 -12.91 -16.74 0.82
N VAL A 166 -13.64 -17.87 0.88
CA VAL A 166 -13.14 -19.17 0.40
C VAL A 166 -12.86 -19.10 -1.10
N SER A 167 -13.75 -18.51 -1.90
CA SER A 167 -13.55 -18.38 -3.35
C SER A 167 -12.33 -17.51 -3.71
N VAL A 168 -12.12 -16.39 -3.01
CA VAL A 168 -10.97 -15.50 -3.22
C VAL A 168 -9.67 -16.21 -2.87
N ALA A 169 -9.64 -16.91 -1.73
CA ALA A 169 -8.47 -17.70 -1.32
C ALA A 169 -8.13 -18.80 -2.33
N TRP A 170 -9.14 -19.49 -2.89
CA TRP A 170 -8.94 -20.48 -3.95
C TRP A 170 -8.35 -19.88 -5.22
N ILE A 171 -8.84 -18.72 -5.67
CA ILE A 171 -8.34 -18.06 -6.88
C ILE A 171 -6.90 -17.57 -6.69
N ILE A 172 -6.57 -17.00 -5.52
CA ILE A 172 -5.18 -16.62 -5.19
C ILE A 172 -4.28 -17.86 -5.12
N GLY A 173 -4.76 -18.95 -4.53
CA GLY A 173 -4.03 -20.22 -4.46
C GLY A 173 -3.77 -20.80 -5.84
N ALA A 174 -4.78 -20.83 -6.72
CA ALA A 174 -4.63 -21.29 -8.10
C ALA A 174 -3.66 -20.41 -8.89
N ALA A 175 -3.76 -19.08 -8.77
CA ALA A 175 -2.82 -18.14 -9.39
C ALA A 175 -1.38 -18.39 -8.92
N SER A 176 -1.18 -18.66 -7.63
CA SER A 176 0.13 -18.98 -7.06
C SER A 176 0.68 -20.28 -7.64
N ILE A 177 -0.14 -21.33 -7.79
CA ILE A 177 0.28 -22.59 -8.40
C ILE A 177 0.71 -22.38 -9.86
N VAL A 178 -0.04 -21.57 -10.63
CA VAL A 178 0.30 -21.24 -12.01
C VAL A 178 1.65 -20.51 -12.09
N ASP A 179 1.84 -19.46 -11.29
CA ASP A 179 3.09 -18.69 -11.26
C ASP A 179 4.27 -19.55 -10.82
N PHE A 180 4.21 -20.15 -9.63
CA PHE A 180 5.31 -20.96 -9.12
C PHE A 180 5.56 -22.22 -9.95
N GLY A 181 4.55 -22.76 -10.63
CA GLY A 181 4.72 -23.83 -11.62
C GLY A 181 5.57 -23.37 -12.81
N ILE A 182 5.30 -22.18 -13.34
CA ILE A 182 6.13 -21.56 -14.40
C ILE A 182 7.55 -21.32 -13.90
N GLN A 183 7.72 -20.79 -12.68
CA GLN A 183 9.05 -20.57 -12.10
C GLN A 183 9.83 -21.87 -11.92
N LEU A 184 9.17 -22.94 -11.44
CA LEU A 184 9.79 -24.24 -11.22
C LEU A 184 10.25 -24.87 -12.54
N VAL A 185 9.38 -24.88 -13.55
CA VAL A 185 9.70 -25.44 -14.88
C VAL A 185 10.79 -24.61 -15.56
N GLY A 186 10.65 -23.29 -15.54
CA GLY A 186 11.63 -22.37 -16.09
C GLY A 186 13.00 -22.52 -15.43
N TRP A 187 13.04 -22.62 -14.10
CA TRP A 187 14.26 -22.90 -13.33
C TRP A 187 14.87 -24.25 -13.70
N ALA A 188 14.08 -25.32 -13.76
CA ALA A 188 14.60 -26.66 -14.05
C ALA A 188 15.29 -26.72 -15.43
N ILE A 189 14.65 -26.14 -16.46
CA ILE A 189 15.23 -26.05 -17.81
C ILE A 189 16.47 -25.16 -17.81
N SER A 190 16.37 -23.99 -17.21
CA SER A 190 17.45 -22.99 -17.19
C SER A 190 18.67 -23.46 -16.40
N SER A 191 18.46 -24.20 -15.32
CA SER A 191 19.50 -24.79 -14.48
C SER A 191 20.20 -25.93 -15.21
N ALA A 192 19.45 -26.83 -15.86
CA ALA A 192 20.01 -27.91 -16.68
C ALA A 192 20.85 -27.38 -17.85
N MET A 193 20.42 -26.27 -18.47
CA MET A 193 21.10 -25.63 -19.59
C MET A 193 22.15 -24.58 -19.16
N LYS A 194 22.26 -24.29 -17.86
CA LYS A 194 23.11 -23.22 -17.30
C LYS A 194 22.93 -21.87 -18.01
N THR A 195 21.67 -21.50 -18.26
CA THR A 195 21.32 -20.28 -19.00
C THR A 195 20.23 -19.47 -18.31
N GLU A 196 20.37 -18.15 -18.32
CA GLU A 196 19.42 -17.18 -17.76
C GLU A 196 18.43 -16.64 -18.80
N LYS A 197 18.57 -17.03 -20.07
CA LYS A 197 17.81 -16.45 -21.20
C LYS A 197 16.30 -16.57 -21.06
N TYR A 198 15.82 -17.57 -20.33
CA TYR A 198 14.39 -17.81 -20.10
C TYR A 198 13.83 -17.04 -18.91
N TYR A 199 14.68 -16.50 -18.02
CA TYR A 199 14.24 -15.88 -16.76
C TYR A 199 13.23 -14.74 -16.98
N ASP A 200 13.58 -13.77 -17.82
CA ASP A 200 12.70 -12.61 -18.10
C ASP A 200 11.45 -13.02 -18.91
N LEU A 201 11.56 -14.04 -19.77
CA LEU A 201 10.45 -14.60 -20.54
C LEU A 201 9.43 -15.28 -19.62
N CYS A 202 9.90 -16.15 -18.72
CA CYS A 202 9.06 -16.86 -17.76
C CYS A 202 8.38 -15.90 -16.79
N GLY A 203 9.06 -14.85 -16.32
CA GLY A 203 8.43 -13.83 -15.47
C GLY A 203 7.29 -13.10 -16.18
N SER A 204 7.53 -12.63 -17.41
CA SER A 204 6.49 -11.95 -18.20
C SER A 204 5.34 -12.90 -18.58
N GLY A 205 5.68 -14.15 -18.90
CA GLY A 205 4.73 -15.23 -19.14
C GLY A 205 3.90 -15.58 -17.91
N ALA A 206 4.49 -15.55 -16.71
CA ALA A 206 3.80 -15.80 -15.45
C ALA A 206 2.76 -14.70 -15.15
N PHE A 207 3.10 -13.42 -15.35
CA PHE A 207 2.11 -12.34 -15.28
C PHE A 207 0.94 -12.57 -16.23
N ALA A 208 1.22 -12.93 -17.49
CA ALA A 208 0.18 -13.17 -18.48
C ALA A 208 -0.68 -14.40 -18.13
N ALA A 209 -0.06 -15.50 -17.70
CA ALA A 209 -0.73 -16.72 -17.30
C ALA A 209 -1.62 -16.51 -16.08
N VAL A 210 -1.14 -15.79 -15.06
CA VAL A 210 -1.93 -15.41 -13.87
C VAL A 210 -3.10 -14.51 -14.25
N ALA A 211 -2.88 -13.51 -15.11
CA ALA A 211 -3.93 -12.61 -15.58
C ALA A 211 -5.05 -13.38 -16.31
N VAL A 212 -4.68 -14.23 -17.28
CA VAL A 212 -5.63 -15.00 -18.10
C VAL A 212 -6.35 -16.07 -17.28
N SER A 213 -5.61 -16.84 -16.46
CA SER A 213 -6.21 -17.91 -15.65
C SER A 213 -7.21 -17.38 -14.63
N THR A 214 -6.91 -16.27 -13.95
CA THR A 214 -7.84 -15.64 -13.02
C THR A 214 -9.02 -14.98 -13.74
N PHE A 215 -8.79 -14.38 -14.92
CA PHE A 215 -9.86 -13.79 -15.72
C PHE A 215 -10.87 -14.83 -16.23
N ALA A 216 -10.44 -16.06 -16.51
CA ALA A 216 -11.32 -17.14 -16.94
C ALA A 216 -12.46 -17.45 -15.92
N CYS A 217 -12.28 -17.05 -14.65
CA CYS A 217 -13.28 -17.22 -13.59
C CYS A 217 -14.30 -16.07 -13.49
N THR A 218 -14.24 -15.07 -14.37
CA THR A 218 -14.94 -13.78 -14.18
C THR A 218 -16.21 -13.60 -15.01
N ASN A 219 -16.58 -14.57 -15.85
CA ASN A 219 -17.68 -14.44 -16.82
C ASN A 219 -17.59 -13.19 -17.73
N GLY A 220 -16.38 -12.63 -17.92
CA GLY A 220 -16.16 -11.48 -18.80
C GLY A 220 -16.55 -10.12 -18.21
N GLU A 221 -16.62 -10.01 -16.88
CA GLU A 221 -16.98 -8.75 -16.21
C GLU A 221 -16.10 -7.56 -16.67
N PRO A 222 -16.68 -6.39 -17.00
CA PRO A 222 -15.95 -5.30 -17.65
C PRO A 222 -14.73 -4.79 -16.88
N ARG A 223 -14.81 -4.65 -15.54
CA ARG A 223 -13.65 -4.20 -14.74
C ARG A 223 -12.52 -5.23 -14.81
N ALA A 224 -12.85 -6.52 -14.70
CA ALA A 224 -11.90 -7.61 -14.79
C ALA A 224 -11.25 -7.69 -16.17
N ALA A 225 -12.04 -7.53 -17.24
CA ALA A 225 -11.55 -7.51 -18.61
C ALA A 225 -10.54 -6.38 -18.82
N LEU A 226 -10.90 -5.14 -18.47
CA LEU A 226 -10.02 -3.98 -18.63
C LEU A 226 -8.74 -4.09 -17.79
N ALA A 227 -8.83 -4.53 -16.54
CA ALA A 227 -7.66 -4.70 -15.66
C ALA A 227 -6.74 -5.81 -16.15
N THR A 228 -7.30 -6.92 -16.64
CA THR A 228 -6.55 -8.03 -17.25
C THR A 228 -5.88 -7.58 -18.54
N THR A 229 -6.57 -6.84 -19.41
CA THR A 229 -5.98 -6.26 -20.63
C THR A 229 -4.85 -5.29 -20.32
N ALA A 230 -5.01 -4.43 -19.31
CA ALA A 230 -3.96 -3.52 -18.87
C ALA A 230 -2.71 -4.29 -18.41
N LEU A 231 -2.88 -5.33 -17.57
CA LEU A 231 -1.78 -6.18 -17.13
C LEU A 231 -1.09 -6.92 -18.29
N LEU A 232 -1.87 -7.46 -19.23
CA LEU A 232 -1.34 -8.12 -20.41
C LEU A 232 -0.57 -7.15 -21.32
N ALA A 233 -1.09 -5.94 -21.52
CA ALA A 233 -0.41 -4.92 -22.30
C ALA A 233 0.97 -4.56 -21.70
N TRP A 234 1.04 -4.40 -20.38
CA TRP A 234 2.30 -4.17 -19.68
C TRP A 234 3.23 -5.39 -19.77
N ALA A 235 2.72 -6.60 -19.50
CA ALA A 235 3.52 -7.83 -19.52
C ALA A 235 4.10 -8.13 -20.91
N MET A 236 3.31 -7.97 -21.97
CA MET A 236 3.77 -8.11 -23.36
C MET A 236 4.85 -7.09 -23.69
N ARG A 237 4.66 -5.83 -23.30
CA ARG A 237 5.63 -4.76 -23.54
C ARG A 237 6.94 -5.03 -22.80
N LEU A 238 6.89 -5.38 -21.52
CA LEU A 238 8.09 -5.63 -20.72
C LEU A 238 8.81 -6.89 -21.20
N GLY A 239 8.07 -7.97 -21.43
CA GLY A 239 8.62 -9.22 -21.94
C GLY A 239 9.29 -9.07 -23.30
N ALA A 240 8.63 -8.40 -24.26
CA ALA A 240 9.22 -8.14 -25.57
C ALA A 240 10.52 -7.33 -25.47
N PHE A 241 10.56 -6.31 -24.59
CA PHE A 241 11.75 -5.51 -24.36
C PHE A 241 12.90 -6.32 -23.76
N LEU A 242 12.64 -7.07 -22.67
CA LEU A 242 13.66 -7.83 -21.95
C LEU A 242 14.20 -9.02 -22.76
N VAL A 243 13.31 -9.76 -23.45
CA VAL A 243 13.71 -10.88 -24.29
C VAL A 243 14.56 -10.40 -25.47
N THR A 244 14.19 -9.27 -26.10
CA THR A 244 15.01 -8.69 -27.17
C THR A 244 16.38 -8.27 -26.65
N ARG A 245 16.45 -7.73 -25.42
CA ARG A 245 17.69 -7.28 -24.78
C ARG A 245 18.63 -8.44 -24.48
N VAL A 246 18.16 -9.49 -23.80
CA VAL A 246 19.03 -10.61 -23.38
C VAL A 246 19.66 -11.33 -24.58
N HIS A 247 18.95 -11.41 -25.71
CA HIS A 247 19.48 -12.00 -26.94
C HIS A 247 20.52 -11.10 -27.63
N LYS A 248 20.35 -9.78 -27.56
CA LYS A 248 21.29 -8.81 -28.16
C LYS A 248 22.55 -8.62 -27.33
N ASP A 249 22.41 -8.56 -26.01
CA ASP A 249 23.51 -8.29 -25.09
C ASP A 249 24.34 -9.55 -24.75
N GLY A 250 23.94 -10.72 -25.27
CA GLY A 250 24.63 -11.99 -25.11
C GLY A 250 24.39 -12.70 -23.77
N GLY A 251 23.68 -12.04 -22.84
CA GLY A 251 23.33 -12.56 -21.52
C GLY A 251 23.04 -11.44 -20.53
N ASP A 252 22.77 -11.81 -19.28
CA ASP A 252 22.57 -10.87 -18.20
C ASP A 252 23.60 -11.09 -17.08
N LYS A 253 24.46 -10.08 -16.89
CA LYS A 253 25.57 -10.09 -15.94
C LYS A 253 25.16 -10.36 -14.50
N ARG A 254 23.89 -10.13 -14.15
CA ARG A 254 23.35 -10.43 -12.82
C ARG A 254 23.46 -11.91 -12.45
N PHE A 255 23.52 -12.80 -13.45
CA PHE A 255 23.56 -14.25 -13.25
C PHE A 255 24.96 -14.85 -13.47
N ASP A 256 25.98 -14.03 -13.72
CA ASP A 256 27.35 -14.52 -13.89
C ASP A 256 27.84 -15.19 -12.60
N GLY A 257 28.30 -16.43 -12.70
CA GLY A 257 28.72 -17.25 -11.56
C GLY A 257 27.59 -17.87 -10.74
N ILE A 258 26.34 -17.45 -10.93
CA ILE A 258 25.17 -17.97 -10.19
C ILE A 258 24.59 -19.22 -10.87
N LYS A 259 24.63 -19.27 -12.20
CA LYS A 259 24.06 -20.34 -13.04
C LYS A 259 24.67 -21.72 -12.78
N GLU A 260 25.86 -21.76 -12.19
CA GLU A 260 26.59 -22.98 -11.89
C GLU A 260 26.10 -23.69 -10.62
N ASP A 261 25.40 -22.97 -9.73
CA ASP A 261 24.79 -23.52 -8.53
C ASP A 261 23.26 -23.54 -8.65
N PRO A 262 22.65 -24.72 -8.89
CA PRO A 262 21.20 -24.86 -9.02
C PRO A 262 20.40 -24.30 -7.84
N ALA A 263 20.93 -24.43 -6.61
CA ALA A 263 20.24 -24.00 -5.40
C ALA A 263 20.18 -22.47 -5.32
N THR A 264 21.33 -21.80 -5.45
CA THR A 264 21.37 -20.33 -5.48
C THR A 264 20.62 -19.78 -6.67
N PHE A 265 20.72 -20.40 -7.85
CA PHE A 265 19.97 -19.96 -9.02
C PHE A 265 18.46 -20.05 -8.78
N GLY A 266 17.98 -21.12 -8.15
CA GLY A 266 16.57 -21.30 -7.81
C GLY A 266 16.00 -20.18 -6.96
N ILE A 267 16.78 -19.63 -6.02
CA ILE A 267 16.34 -18.50 -5.18
C ILE A 267 15.87 -17.31 -6.03
N TYR A 268 16.57 -16.99 -7.12
CA TYR A 268 16.18 -15.90 -8.01
C TYR A 268 14.80 -16.16 -8.64
N TRP A 269 14.58 -17.38 -9.14
CA TRP A 269 13.30 -17.79 -9.74
C TRP A 269 12.13 -17.72 -8.76
N PHE A 270 12.32 -18.17 -7.52
CA PHE A 270 11.26 -18.09 -6.51
C PHE A 270 11.01 -16.66 -6.01
N ILE A 271 12.04 -15.81 -5.92
CA ILE A 271 11.86 -14.37 -5.67
C ILE A 271 11.08 -13.72 -6.82
N GLN A 272 11.33 -14.13 -8.07
CA GLN A 272 10.57 -13.67 -9.23
C GLN A 272 9.08 -14.02 -9.10
N GLY A 273 8.74 -15.24 -8.68
CA GLY A 273 7.35 -15.62 -8.43
C GLY A 273 6.70 -14.77 -7.34
N ILE A 274 7.39 -14.55 -6.20
CA ILE A 274 6.88 -13.64 -5.16
C ILE A 274 6.63 -12.23 -5.72
N TRP A 275 7.53 -11.73 -6.56
CA TRP A 275 7.37 -10.44 -7.22
C TRP A 275 6.17 -10.42 -8.18
N VAL A 276 5.99 -11.46 -9.02
CA VAL A 276 4.84 -11.60 -9.92
C VAL A 276 3.54 -11.58 -9.14
N LEU A 277 3.41 -12.45 -8.14
CA LEU A 277 2.19 -12.60 -7.34
C LEU A 277 1.79 -11.31 -6.63
N VAL A 278 2.73 -10.67 -5.91
CA VAL A 278 2.43 -9.45 -5.15
C VAL A 278 2.14 -8.27 -6.07
N THR A 279 2.86 -8.16 -7.19
CA THR A 279 2.66 -7.05 -8.12
C THR A 279 1.35 -7.18 -8.90
N ALA A 280 0.98 -8.40 -9.31
CA ALA A 280 -0.29 -8.70 -9.99
C ALA A 280 -1.51 -8.69 -9.06
N MET A 281 -1.31 -8.63 -7.73
CA MET A 281 -2.36 -8.76 -6.72
C MET A 281 -3.60 -7.88 -6.96
N PRO A 282 -3.51 -6.59 -7.38
CA PRO A 282 -4.70 -5.80 -7.68
C PRO A 282 -5.60 -6.46 -8.73
N VAL A 283 -5.02 -7.05 -9.78
CA VAL A 283 -5.76 -7.71 -10.86
C VAL A 283 -6.31 -9.05 -10.40
N ILE A 284 -5.52 -9.83 -9.64
CA ILE A 284 -5.99 -11.09 -9.06
C ILE A 284 -7.22 -10.85 -8.17
N LEU A 285 -7.19 -9.82 -7.31
CA LEU A 285 -8.30 -9.47 -6.44
C LEU A 285 -9.51 -8.92 -7.20
N ILE A 286 -9.29 -8.13 -8.25
CA ILE A 286 -10.37 -7.69 -9.16
C ILE A 286 -11.06 -8.91 -9.75
N ASN A 287 -10.28 -9.85 -10.31
CA ASN A 287 -10.82 -11.05 -10.96
C ASN A 287 -11.52 -11.97 -9.94
N ALA A 288 -10.93 -12.15 -8.76
CA ALA A 288 -11.50 -12.98 -7.70
C ALA A 288 -12.84 -12.48 -7.16
N ASN A 289 -13.13 -11.19 -7.29
CA ASN A 289 -14.36 -10.56 -6.81
C ASN A 289 -15.24 -10.01 -7.96
N ALA A 290 -15.00 -10.44 -9.20
CA ALA A 290 -15.55 -9.81 -10.40
C ALA A 290 -17.09 -9.68 -10.38
N VAL A 291 -17.80 -10.75 -10.00
CA VAL A 291 -19.26 -10.81 -10.04
C VAL A 291 -19.94 -9.87 -9.04
N THR A 292 -19.32 -9.65 -7.86
CA THR A 292 -19.97 -8.92 -6.76
C THR A 292 -19.63 -7.43 -6.75
N GLN A 293 -18.81 -6.97 -7.69
CA GLN A 293 -18.17 -5.66 -7.69
C GLN A 293 -19.06 -4.49 -8.16
N GLY A 294 -20.11 -4.79 -8.92
CA GLY A 294 -20.97 -3.82 -9.57
C GLY A 294 -20.26 -3.04 -10.70
N PRO A 295 -20.92 -2.01 -11.27
CA PRO A 295 -20.43 -1.31 -12.46
C PRO A 295 -19.12 -0.54 -12.21
N LEU A 296 -18.49 -0.14 -13.32
CA LEU A 296 -17.35 0.78 -13.33
C LEU A 296 -17.75 2.13 -12.70
N ARG A 297 -16.82 2.70 -11.92
CA ARG A 297 -16.96 3.97 -11.18
C ARG A 297 -15.96 4.97 -11.73
N ALA A 298 -16.13 6.24 -11.37
CA ALA A 298 -15.19 7.31 -11.76
C ALA A 298 -13.73 7.00 -11.36
N LEU A 299 -13.53 6.36 -10.19
CA LEU A 299 -12.20 5.98 -9.71
C LEU A 299 -11.52 4.92 -10.61
N ASP A 300 -12.30 4.04 -11.25
CA ASP A 300 -11.75 3.07 -12.22
C ASP A 300 -11.16 3.78 -13.42
N TRP A 301 -11.89 4.75 -13.99
CA TRP A 301 -11.42 5.53 -15.14
C TRP A 301 -10.20 6.39 -14.79
N ILE A 302 -10.17 6.98 -13.60
CA ILE A 302 -8.98 7.68 -13.11
C ILE A 302 -7.79 6.72 -12.99
N GLY A 303 -8.00 5.54 -12.41
CA GLY A 303 -6.98 4.50 -12.29
C GLY A 303 -6.43 4.04 -13.64
N PHE A 304 -7.31 3.79 -14.62
CA PHE A 304 -6.91 3.44 -15.99
C PHE A 304 -6.19 4.59 -16.71
N ALA A 305 -6.60 5.84 -16.51
CA ALA A 305 -5.90 7.00 -17.07
C ALA A 305 -4.48 7.12 -16.49
N ILE A 306 -4.32 6.94 -15.18
CA ILE A 306 -3.01 6.92 -14.51
C ILE A 306 -2.17 5.75 -15.04
N PHE A 307 -2.77 4.57 -15.22
CA PHE A 307 -2.10 3.42 -15.84
C PHE A 307 -1.59 3.74 -17.24
N ALA A 308 -2.44 4.32 -18.10
CA ALA A 308 -2.08 4.67 -19.47
C ALA A 308 -0.95 5.72 -19.53
N VAL A 309 -0.98 6.73 -18.65
CA VAL A 309 0.10 7.73 -18.52
C VAL A 309 1.41 7.06 -18.11
N GLY A 310 1.37 6.20 -17.07
CA GLY A 310 2.55 5.48 -16.61
C GLY A 310 3.16 4.58 -17.69
N LEU A 311 2.32 3.78 -18.36
CA LEU A 311 2.73 2.90 -19.45
C LEU A 311 3.33 3.69 -20.62
N THR A 312 2.73 4.82 -20.98
CA THR A 312 3.23 5.69 -22.06
C THR A 312 4.58 6.28 -21.69
N MET A 313 4.72 6.83 -20.49
CA MET A 313 5.96 7.44 -20.01
C MET A 313 7.10 6.42 -19.96
N GLU A 314 6.83 5.24 -19.42
CA GLU A 314 7.79 4.15 -19.39
C GLU A 314 8.19 3.72 -20.81
N THR A 315 7.23 3.61 -21.73
CA THR A 315 7.48 3.18 -23.12
C THR A 315 8.33 4.20 -23.87
N VAL A 316 7.98 5.48 -23.77
CA VAL A 316 8.71 6.57 -24.43
C VAL A 316 10.11 6.71 -23.86
N ALA A 317 10.28 6.62 -22.53
CA ALA A 317 11.58 6.72 -21.89
C ALA A 317 12.55 5.61 -22.34
N ASP A 318 12.06 4.36 -22.41
CA ASP A 318 12.86 3.24 -22.87
C ASP A 318 13.19 3.34 -24.37
N GLN A 319 12.25 3.79 -25.19
CA GLN A 319 12.49 4.03 -26.61
C GLN A 319 13.54 5.13 -26.83
N GLN A 320 13.46 6.25 -26.11
CA GLN A 320 14.46 7.31 -26.15
C GLN A 320 15.85 6.78 -25.78
N LYS A 321 15.95 6.01 -24.68
CA LYS A 321 17.22 5.41 -24.24
C LYS A 321 17.76 4.40 -25.25
N ARG A 322 16.89 3.59 -25.85
CA ARG A 322 17.28 2.61 -26.88
C ARG A 322 17.77 3.30 -28.14
N ALA A 323 17.07 4.32 -28.63
CA ALA A 323 17.48 5.11 -29.79
C ALA A 323 18.82 5.81 -29.54
N PHE A 324 18.99 6.42 -28.36
CA PHE A 324 20.25 7.06 -27.96
C PHE A 324 21.43 6.09 -27.99
N LYS A 325 21.26 4.88 -27.43
CA LYS A 325 22.30 3.84 -27.40
C LYS A 325 22.63 3.25 -28.77
N ALA A 326 21.68 3.26 -29.71
CA ALA A 326 21.89 2.72 -31.05
C ALA A 326 22.72 3.66 -31.95
N ASP A 327 22.84 4.93 -31.57
CA ASP A 327 23.66 5.90 -32.29
C ASP A 327 25.13 5.81 -31.85
N GLU A 328 26.00 5.46 -32.79
CA GLU A 328 27.44 5.33 -32.61
C GLU A 328 28.10 6.61 -32.06
N ARG A 329 27.53 7.79 -32.36
CA ARG A 329 28.02 9.09 -31.86
C ARG A 329 27.82 9.27 -30.35
N ASN A 330 26.96 8.45 -29.75
CA ASN A 330 26.67 8.46 -28.32
C ASN A 330 27.44 7.40 -27.54
N LYS A 331 28.37 6.68 -28.17
CA LYS A 331 29.22 5.69 -27.49
C LYS A 331 29.93 6.33 -26.30
N GLY A 332 29.77 5.70 -25.13
CA GLY A 332 30.36 6.17 -23.88
C GLY A 332 29.65 7.38 -23.23
N ARG A 333 28.58 7.91 -23.81
CA ARG A 333 27.82 9.06 -23.25
C ARG A 333 26.58 8.60 -22.48
N TYR A 334 26.03 9.48 -21.64
CA TYR A 334 24.73 9.30 -21.00
C TYR A 334 23.65 10.14 -21.70
N ILE A 335 22.41 9.69 -21.61
CA ILE A 335 21.25 10.42 -22.14
C ILE A 335 20.80 11.49 -21.12
N ASP A 336 20.64 12.71 -21.60
CA ASP A 336 20.26 13.90 -20.83
C ASP A 336 19.18 14.74 -21.52
N SER A 337 18.48 14.16 -22.51
CA SER A 337 17.46 14.82 -23.33
C SER A 337 16.13 14.08 -23.31
N GLY A 338 15.06 14.75 -23.78
CA GLY A 338 13.71 14.19 -23.77
C GLY A 338 13.17 14.02 -22.35
N LEU A 339 12.62 12.85 -22.01
CA LEU A 339 12.15 12.60 -20.64
C LEU A 339 13.31 12.52 -19.64
N TRP A 340 14.51 12.19 -20.11
CA TRP A 340 15.70 12.07 -19.27
C TRP A 340 16.22 13.43 -18.79
N SER A 341 15.88 14.55 -19.44
CA SER A 341 16.17 15.89 -18.92
C SER A 341 15.21 16.34 -17.81
N VAL A 342 14.08 15.64 -17.64
CA VAL A 342 13.03 15.98 -16.66
C VAL A 342 13.16 15.13 -15.40
N SER A 343 13.56 13.87 -15.56
CA SER A 343 13.82 12.92 -14.49
C SER A 343 14.97 12.01 -14.92
N ARG A 344 15.87 11.67 -13.99
CA ARG A 344 17.00 10.78 -14.28
C ARG A 344 16.58 9.32 -14.45
N HIS A 345 15.37 8.96 -13.98
CA HIS A 345 14.79 7.63 -14.12
C HIS A 345 13.30 7.71 -14.51
N PRO A 346 12.97 8.27 -15.69
CA PRO A 346 11.59 8.54 -16.08
C PRO A 346 10.82 7.25 -16.38
N ASN A 347 11.53 6.19 -16.82
CA ASN A 347 10.93 4.87 -17.02
C ASN A 347 10.44 4.26 -15.69
N TYR A 348 11.26 4.31 -14.65
CA TYR A 348 10.86 3.83 -13.32
C TYR A 348 9.73 4.65 -12.70
N PHE A 349 9.67 5.95 -12.97
CA PHE A 349 8.53 6.75 -12.55
C PHE A 349 7.25 6.31 -13.27
N GLY A 350 7.33 6.01 -14.58
CA GLY A 350 6.22 5.43 -15.34
C GLY A 350 5.75 4.09 -14.78
N GLU A 351 6.69 3.21 -14.41
CA GLU A 351 6.40 1.90 -13.82
C GLU A 351 5.69 2.04 -12.45
N ILE A 352 6.17 2.90 -11.56
CA ILE A 352 5.49 3.16 -10.28
C ILE A 352 4.09 3.75 -10.51
N THR A 353 3.96 4.65 -11.49
CA THR A 353 2.70 5.32 -11.83
C THR A 353 1.67 4.31 -12.33
N LEU A 354 2.04 3.38 -13.23
CA LEU A 354 1.09 2.42 -13.77
C LEU A 354 0.58 1.42 -12.72
N TRP A 355 1.46 0.96 -11.82
CA TRP A 355 1.05 0.06 -10.73
C TRP A 355 0.17 0.78 -9.71
N THR A 356 0.42 2.08 -9.50
CA THR A 356 -0.47 2.92 -8.69
C THR A 356 -1.84 3.04 -9.33
N GLY A 357 -1.93 3.23 -10.66
CA GLY A 357 -3.19 3.25 -11.41
C GLY A 357 -3.98 1.95 -11.28
N LEU A 358 -3.34 0.79 -11.49
CA LEU A 358 -3.97 -0.52 -11.30
C LEU A 358 -4.42 -0.77 -9.85
N SER A 359 -3.63 -0.33 -8.87
CA SER A 359 -4.01 -0.38 -7.46
C SER A 359 -5.28 0.43 -7.18
N MET A 360 -5.44 1.61 -7.80
CA MET A 360 -6.65 2.43 -7.66
C MET A 360 -7.90 1.76 -8.26
N VAL A 361 -7.77 1.11 -9.41
CA VAL A 361 -8.86 0.29 -10.00
C VAL A 361 -9.23 -0.85 -9.04
N GLY A 362 -8.22 -1.51 -8.46
CA GLY A 362 -8.41 -2.53 -7.43
C GLY A 362 -9.21 -1.99 -6.25
N LEU A 363 -8.76 -0.89 -5.64
CA LEU A 363 -9.44 -0.26 -4.50
C LEU A 363 -10.89 0.17 -4.83
N SER A 364 -11.15 0.65 -6.05
CA SER A 364 -12.51 0.97 -6.52
C SER A 364 -13.45 -0.25 -6.50
N GLY A 365 -12.92 -1.43 -6.86
CA GLY A 365 -13.67 -2.68 -6.89
C GLY A 365 -13.76 -3.39 -5.54
N VAL A 366 -12.65 -3.50 -4.82
CA VAL A 366 -12.49 -4.46 -3.72
C VAL A 366 -12.38 -3.88 -2.32
N ALA A 367 -12.33 -2.55 -2.16
CA ALA A 367 -12.17 -1.96 -0.81
C ALA A 367 -13.33 -2.25 0.16
N LYS A 368 -14.49 -2.66 -0.34
CA LYS A 368 -15.66 -3.01 0.48
C LYS A 368 -15.58 -4.39 1.15
N TYR A 369 -14.67 -5.27 0.70
CA TYR A 369 -14.59 -6.65 1.22
C TYR A 369 -13.75 -6.78 2.49
N GLY A 370 -12.85 -5.82 2.76
CA GLY A 370 -12.10 -5.81 4.01
C GLY A 370 -10.72 -5.19 3.90
N ALA A 371 -10.00 -5.22 5.03
CA ALA A 371 -8.63 -4.71 5.10
C ALA A 371 -7.65 -5.56 4.29
N GLY A 372 -7.90 -6.87 4.15
CA GLY A 372 -7.03 -7.79 3.41
C GLY A 372 -6.91 -7.42 1.94
N GLU A 373 -8.05 -7.15 1.29
CA GLU A 373 -8.13 -6.75 -0.12
C GLU A 373 -7.49 -5.37 -0.35
N ILE A 374 -7.72 -4.43 0.57
CA ILE A 374 -7.09 -3.11 0.52
C ILE A 374 -5.56 -3.24 0.61
N ILE A 375 -5.07 -4.03 1.55
CA ILE A 375 -3.64 -4.29 1.72
C ILE A 375 -3.08 -4.95 0.46
N GLY A 376 -3.76 -5.98 -0.08
CA GLY A 376 -3.35 -6.66 -1.30
C GLY A 376 -3.22 -5.72 -2.50
N CYS A 377 -4.17 -4.78 -2.68
CA CYS A 377 -4.07 -3.78 -3.76
C CYS A 377 -2.91 -2.80 -3.55
N VAL A 378 -2.68 -2.33 -2.33
CA VAL A 378 -1.66 -1.30 -2.04
C VAL A 378 -0.24 -1.88 -2.00
N LEU A 379 -0.09 -3.17 -1.68
CA LEU A 379 1.21 -3.84 -1.65
C LEU A 379 1.93 -3.83 -3.00
N SER A 380 1.19 -3.90 -4.12
CA SER A 380 1.78 -3.88 -5.47
C SER A 380 2.63 -2.63 -5.74
N PRO A 381 2.07 -1.40 -5.75
CA PRO A 381 2.87 -0.19 -6.01
C PRO A 381 3.92 0.06 -4.92
N LEU A 382 3.67 -0.34 -3.67
CA LEU A 382 4.66 -0.21 -2.59
C LEU A 382 5.87 -1.13 -2.80
N LEU A 383 5.65 -2.39 -3.16
CA LEU A 383 6.72 -3.35 -3.45
C LEU A 383 7.54 -2.85 -4.64
N VAL A 384 6.90 -2.47 -5.74
CA VAL A 384 7.59 -1.98 -6.94
C VAL A 384 8.41 -0.73 -6.61
N THR A 385 7.83 0.24 -5.90
CA THR A 385 8.55 1.44 -5.48
C THR A 385 9.75 1.10 -4.60
N PHE A 386 9.59 0.16 -3.66
CA PHE A 386 10.69 -0.26 -2.77
C PHE A 386 11.81 -0.94 -3.56
N LEU A 387 11.49 -1.91 -4.43
CA LEU A 387 12.47 -2.62 -5.26
C LEU A 387 13.26 -1.64 -6.14
N ILE A 388 12.56 -0.71 -6.79
CA ILE A 388 13.17 0.30 -7.66
C ILE A 388 14.03 1.28 -6.87
N THR A 389 13.54 1.81 -5.75
CA THR A 389 14.23 2.92 -5.07
C THR A 389 15.30 2.48 -4.06
N GLN A 390 15.22 1.24 -3.55
CA GLN A 390 16.09 0.78 -2.46
C GLN A 390 16.98 -0.40 -2.82
N LEU A 391 16.55 -1.27 -3.74
CA LEU A 391 17.24 -2.54 -3.99
C LEU A 391 17.88 -2.59 -5.38
N SER A 392 17.11 -2.94 -6.40
CA SER A 392 17.64 -3.37 -7.70
C SER A 392 17.55 -2.32 -8.80
N GLY A 393 16.82 -1.22 -8.60
CA GLY A 393 16.64 -0.18 -9.61
C GLY A 393 17.69 0.95 -9.53
N ILE A 394 17.25 2.09 -8.99
CA ILE A 394 17.98 3.36 -8.97
C ILE A 394 19.36 3.26 -8.32
N PRO A 395 19.55 2.66 -7.13
CA PRO A 395 20.86 2.67 -6.47
C PRO A 395 21.98 2.01 -7.29
N LEU A 396 21.68 0.88 -7.94
CA LEU A 396 22.64 0.16 -8.77
C LEU A 396 22.98 0.95 -10.05
N LEU A 397 21.98 1.54 -10.69
CA LEU A 397 22.19 2.34 -11.90
C LEU A 397 22.95 3.63 -11.62
N GLU A 398 22.61 4.33 -10.55
CA GLU A 398 23.33 5.54 -10.12
C GLU A 398 24.77 5.24 -9.77
N LYS A 399 25.04 4.13 -9.06
CA LYS A 399 26.40 3.71 -8.75
C LYS A 399 27.20 3.43 -10.03
N SER A 400 26.65 2.67 -10.97
CA SER A 400 27.33 2.37 -12.23
C SER A 400 27.54 3.62 -13.10
N ALA A 401 26.61 4.57 -13.07
CA ALA A 401 26.74 5.85 -13.78
C ALA A 401 27.82 6.73 -13.12
N ASP A 402 27.89 6.78 -11.80
CA ASP A 402 28.92 7.50 -11.05
C ASP A 402 30.32 6.91 -11.28
N GLU A 403 30.45 5.60 -11.39
CA GLU A 403 31.71 4.93 -11.74
C GLU A 403 32.20 5.29 -13.15
N ARG A 404 31.28 5.53 -14.10
CA ARG A 404 31.63 5.84 -15.50
C ARG A 404 31.85 7.32 -15.75
N TRP A 405 30.94 8.16 -15.25
CA TRP A 405 30.84 9.58 -15.58
C TRP A 405 31.01 10.50 -14.37
N GLY A 406 31.22 9.96 -13.17
CA GLY A 406 31.26 10.75 -11.93
C GLY A 406 32.37 11.80 -11.88
N ASN A 407 33.44 11.65 -12.65
CA ASN A 407 34.51 12.64 -12.74
C ASN A 407 34.25 13.73 -13.80
N GLU A 408 33.17 13.61 -14.57
CA GLU A 408 32.81 14.60 -15.61
C GLU A 408 31.95 15.72 -15.02
N GLU A 409 32.40 16.97 -15.18
CA GLU A 409 31.68 18.14 -14.66
C GLU A 409 30.27 18.26 -15.24
N ALA A 410 30.10 17.94 -16.53
CA ALA A 410 28.79 17.94 -17.20
C ALA A 410 27.81 16.95 -16.56
N TYR A 411 28.27 15.74 -16.23
CA TYR A 411 27.42 14.72 -15.59
C TYR A 411 27.05 15.13 -14.16
N GLN A 412 28.00 15.70 -13.42
CA GLN A 412 27.72 16.23 -12.10
C GLN A 412 26.72 17.39 -12.13
N LYS A 413 26.78 18.25 -13.16
CA LYS A 413 25.77 19.29 -13.39
C LYS A 413 24.39 18.69 -13.67
N TYR A 414 24.29 17.75 -14.62
CA TYR A 414 23.06 17.03 -14.93
C TYR A 414 22.44 16.38 -13.68
N LYS A 415 23.26 15.74 -12.85
CA LYS A 415 22.85 15.10 -11.60
C LYS A 415 22.33 16.07 -10.53
N ARG A 416 22.84 17.31 -10.51
CA ARG A 416 22.35 18.37 -9.60
C ARG A 416 21.04 18.98 -10.09
N GLU A 417 20.91 19.20 -11.39
CA GLU A 417 19.79 19.93 -11.99
C GLU A 417 18.58 19.04 -12.33
N THR A 418 18.79 17.72 -12.43
CA THR A 418 17.74 16.77 -12.83
C THR A 418 17.30 15.91 -11.64
N PRO A 419 16.02 15.98 -11.22
CA PRO A 419 15.48 15.14 -10.16
C PRO A 419 15.67 13.65 -10.44
N THR A 420 15.88 12.86 -9.39
CA THR A 420 16.09 11.42 -9.54
C THR A 420 14.88 10.69 -10.11
N LEU A 421 13.67 11.00 -9.65
CA LEU A 421 12.47 10.22 -9.99
C LEU A 421 11.26 11.10 -10.29
N VAL A 422 10.78 11.86 -9.30
CA VAL A 422 9.60 12.71 -9.45
C VAL A 422 10.03 14.09 -9.95
N PRO A 423 9.53 14.54 -11.13
CA PRO A 423 9.82 15.88 -11.64
C PRO A 423 9.44 16.95 -10.62
N TYR A 424 10.28 17.99 -10.49
CA TYR A 424 10.07 19.14 -9.59
C TYR A 424 10.09 18.81 -8.07
N ILE A 425 10.42 17.58 -7.67
CA ILE A 425 10.68 17.20 -6.28
C ILE A 425 12.14 16.77 -6.15
N GLY A 426 13.00 17.76 -5.85
CA GLY A 426 14.42 17.60 -5.54
C GLY A 426 15.36 18.30 -6.51
N GLY A 427 16.22 19.16 -5.94
CA GLY A 427 17.35 19.83 -6.63
C GLY A 427 16.95 20.87 -7.67
N LYS A 428 16.83 22.13 -7.24
CA LYS A 428 17.29 23.28 -8.04
C LYS A 428 18.58 23.76 -7.42
#